data_AF-A0A4Q0YK25-F1
#
_entry.id   AF-A0A4Q0YK25-F1
#
_cell.length_a   1.000
_cell.length_b   1.000
_cell.length_c   1.000
_cell.angle_alpha   90.00
_cell.angle_beta   90.00
_cell.angle_gamma   90.00
#
_symmetry.space_group_name_H-M   'P 1'
#
loop_
_entity.id
_entity.type
_entity.pdbx_description
1 polymer ?
#
loop_
_entity_poly.entity_id
_entity_poly.type
_entity_poly.pdbx_seq_one_letter_code
_entity_poly.pdbx_strand_id
1 'polypeptide(L)'
;MGSICFFQFLLMFLFRAFIYAHMYKKPEDPYGISDVIELFLYIIFLLLLFISFLLSIVLIIKGKSQTKKASWYLILFSILLYISFSPLHHLAAKLSYF
;
A
#
# COMPACT_ATOMS: atom_id res chain seq x y z
N MET A 1 -0.44 7.66 11.09
CA MET A 1 -0.36 6.34 10.41
C MET A 1 -1.16 6.28 9.12
N GLY A 2 -2.46 6.63 9.11
CA GLY A 2 -3.27 6.60 7.88
C GLY A 2 -2.64 7.36 6.70
N SER A 3 -2.19 8.60 6.92
CA SER A 3 -1.49 9.39 5.90
C SER A 3 -0.25 8.69 5.33
N ILE A 4 0.58 8.08 6.18
CA ILE A 4 1.78 7.35 5.76
C ILE A 4 1.41 6.14 4.89
N CYS A 5 0.38 5.37 5.29
CA CYS A 5 -0.12 4.25 4.50
C CYS A 5 -0.64 4.71 3.13
N PHE A 6 -1.31 5.87 3.08
CA PHE A 6 -1.80 6.47 1.85
C PHE A 6 -0.66 6.93 0.93
N PHE A 7 0.37 7.59 1.47
CA PHE A 7 1.54 7.98 0.68
C PHE A 7 2.28 6.77 0.11
N GLN A 8 2.47 5.72 0.91
CA GLN A 8 3.07 4.47 0.43
C GLN A 8 2.22 3.83 -0.68
N PHE A 9 0.90 3.81 -0.50
CA PHE A 9 -0.03 3.33 -1.51
C PHE A 9 0.08 4.11 -2.83
N LEU A 10 0.16 5.43 -2.75
CA LEU A 10 0.30 6.31 -3.91
C LEU A 10 1.66 6.10 -4.59
N LEU A 11 2.73 5.94 -3.82
CA LEU A 11 4.06 5.65 -4.35
C LEU A 11 4.09 4.32 -5.11
N MET A 12 3.45 3.27 -4.58
CA MET A 12 3.28 1.99 -5.28
C MET A 12 2.51 2.13 -6.59
N PHE A 13 1.41 2.89 -6.56
CA PHE A 13 0.60 3.15 -7.74
C PHE A 13 1.43 3.86 -8.83
N LEU A 14 2.14 4.93 -8.48
CA LEU A 14 2.99 5.68 -9.41
C LEU A 14 4.15 4.83 -9.94
N PHE A 15 4.80 4.04 -9.06
CA PHE A 15 5.86 3.14 -9.47
C PHE A 15 5.37 2.15 -10.53
N ARG A 16 4.25 1.48 -10.27
CA ARG A 16 3.65 0.53 -11.22
C ARG A 16 3.19 1.19 -12.51
N ALA A 17 2.61 2.38 -12.44
CA ALA A 17 2.04 3.08 -13.59
C ALA A 17 3.10 3.69 -14.52
N PHE A 18 4.20 4.22 -13.98
CA PHE A 18 5.15 5.03 -14.76
C PHE A 18 6.58 4.51 -14.79
N ILE A 19 7.03 3.80 -13.76
CA ILE A 19 8.45 3.41 -13.62
C ILE A 19 8.66 1.95 -14.00
N TYR A 20 7.73 1.07 -13.62
CA TYR A 20 7.87 -0.38 -13.70
C TYR A 20 8.25 -0.88 -15.11
N ALA A 21 7.54 -0.46 -16.16
CA ALA A 21 7.82 -0.91 -17.53
C ALA A 21 9.08 -0.29 -18.16
N HIS A 22 9.55 0.85 -17.64
CA HIS A 22 10.75 1.52 -18.14
C HIS A 22 12.04 0.95 -17.53
N MET A 23 11.94 0.14 -16.47
CA MET A 23 13.10 -0.51 -15.88
C MET A 23 13.55 -1.71 -16.74
N TYR A 24 14.86 -1.79 -16.95
CA TYR A 24 15.48 -2.85 -17.72
C TYR A 24 15.16 -4.24 -17.14
N LYS A 25 14.74 -5.15 -18.02
CA LYS A 25 14.62 -6.58 -17.74
C LYS A 25 15.54 -7.33 -18.70
N LYS A 26 16.46 -8.13 -18.17
CA LYS A 26 17.34 -8.97 -18.99
C LYS A 26 16.52 -10.09 -19.63
N PRO A 27 16.71 -10.42 -20.92
CA PRO A 27 15.87 -11.37 -21.64
C PRO A 27 15.81 -12.78 -21.01
N GLU A 28 16.89 -13.19 -20.36
CA GLU A 28 17.03 -14.51 -19.72
C GLU A 28 16.74 -14.51 -18.21
N ASP A 29 16.46 -13.35 -17.60
CA ASP A 29 16.13 -13.29 -16.18
C ASP A 29 14.61 -13.47 -15.97
N PRO A 30 14.19 -14.38 -15.07
CA PRO A 30 12.77 -14.62 -14.79
C PRO A 30 12.09 -13.37 -14.22
N TYR A 31 12.82 -12.55 -13.47
CA TYR A 31 12.33 -11.34 -12.80
C TYR A 31 13.25 -10.15 -13.09
N GLY A 32 12.65 -8.98 -13.31
CA GLY A 32 13.38 -7.72 -13.42
C GLY A 32 13.62 -7.08 -12.06
N ILE A 33 14.49 -6.06 -12.02
CA ILE A 33 14.74 -5.26 -10.80
C ILE A 33 13.44 -4.58 -10.35
N SER A 34 12.56 -4.21 -11.28
CA SER A 34 11.24 -3.64 -10.99
C SER A 34 10.33 -4.57 -10.19
N ASP A 35 10.37 -5.88 -10.45
CA ASP A 35 9.62 -6.89 -9.67
C ASP A 35 10.06 -6.92 -8.21
N VAL A 36 11.38 -6.86 -7.98
CA VAL A 36 11.96 -6.88 -6.64
C VAL A 36 11.59 -5.61 -5.88
N ILE A 37 11.70 -4.44 -6.52
CA ILE A 37 11.31 -3.17 -5.92
C ILE A 37 9.82 -3.17 -5.57
N GLU A 38 8.97 -3.61 -6.49
CA GLU A 38 7.53 -3.70 -6.27
C GLU A 38 7.17 -4.59 -5.07
N LEU A 39 7.86 -5.74 -4.95
CA LEU A 39 7.70 -6.64 -3.81
C LEU A 39 8.06 -5.94 -2.49
N PHE A 40 9.19 -5.23 -2.43
CA PHE A 40 9.59 -4.50 -1.23
C PHE A 40 8.59 -3.39 -0.88
N LEU A 41 8.10 -2.65 -1.87
CA LEU A 41 7.09 -1.62 -1.65
C LEU A 41 5.79 -2.22 -1.09
N TYR A 42 5.38 -3.38 -1.58
CA TYR A 42 4.22 -4.12 -1.08
C TYR A 42 4.41 -4.64 0.34
N ILE A 43 5.58 -5.19 0.67
CA ILE A 43 5.91 -5.64 2.03
C ILE A 43 5.86 -4.48 3.02
N ILE A 44 6.46 -3.34 2.67
CA ILE A 44 6.44 -2.12 3.50
C ILE A 44 4.99 -1.66 3.71
N PHE A 45 4.16 -1.66 2.66
CA PHE A 45 2.76 -1.30 2.76
C PHE A 45 1.98 -2.22 3.70
N LEU A 46 2.16 -3.54 3.59
CA LEU A 46 1.52 -4.51 4.49
C LEU A 46 1.96 -4.33 5.94
N LEU A 47 3.25 -4.10 6.19
CA LEU A 47 3.76 -3.82 7.54
C LEU A 47 3.14 -2.55 8.13
N LEU A 48 3.05 -1.48 7.35
CA LEU A 48 2.42 -0.23 7.77
C LEU A 48 0.93 -0.42 8.08
N LEU A 49 0.20 -1.16 7.25
CA LEU A 49 -1.21 -1.49 7.50
C LEU A 49 -1.37 -2.33 8.78
N PHE A 50 -0.51 -3.32 8.97
CA PHE A 50 -0.54 -4.16 10.16
C PHE A 50 -0.26 -3.35 11.44
N ILE A 51 0.74 -2.47 11.42
CA ILE A 51 1.02 -1.56 12.54
C ILE A 51 -0.16 -0.60 12.77
N SER A 52 -0.74 -0.04 11.71
CA SER A 52 -1.92 0.84 11.78
C SER A 52 -3.11 0.13 12.45
N PHE A 53 -3.33 -1.14 12.09
CA PHE A 53 -4.37 -1.98 12.67
C PHE A 53 -4.12 -2.26 14.15
N LEU A 54 -2.91 -2.69 14.53
CA LEU A 54 -2.54 -2.93 15.92
C LEU A 54 -2.68 -1.66 16.78
N LEU A 55 -2.21 -0.52 16.29
CA LEU A 55 -2.37 0.76 16.98
C LEU A 55 -3.84 1.11 17.18
N SER A 56 -4.69 0.86 16.18
CA SER A 56 -6.11 1.11 16.31
C SER A 56 -6.76 0.25 17.39
N ILE A 57 -6.42 -1.04 17.46
CA ILE A 57 -6.91 -1.93 18.53
C ILE A 57 -6.48 -1.41 19.90
N VAL A 58 -5.20 -1.05 20.05
CA VAL A 58 -4.67 -0.51 21.32
C VAL A 58 -5.40 0.77 21.72
N LEU A 59 -5.68 1.66 20.77
CA LEU A 59 -6.41 2.91 21.02
C LEU A 59 -7.90 2.68 21.33
N ILE A 60 -8.53 1.61 20.80
CA ILE A 60 -9.90 1.25 21.17
C ILE A 60 -9.96 0.78 22.63
N ILE A 61 -8.99 -0.04 23.05
CA ILE A 61 -8.94 -0.60 24.41
C ILE A 61 -8.60 0.49 25.44
N LYS A 62 -7.54 1.28 25.19
CA LYS A 62 -6.98 2.23 26.15
C LYS A 62 -7.45 3.68 25.97
N GLY A 63 -8.05 4.03 24.84
CA GLY A 63 -8.35 5.41 24.49
C GLY A 63 -9.61 5.98 25.15
N LYS A 64 -9.65 7.31 25.28
CA LYS A 64 -10.86 8.07 25.63
C LYS A 64 -11.90 8.00 24.50
N SER A 65 -13.16 8.34 24.78
CA SER A 65 -14.28 8.22 23.82
C SER A 65 -14.02 8.88 22.44
N GLN A 66 -13.34 10.04 22.40
CA GLN A 66 -12.95 10.71 21.15
C GLN A 66 -11.92 9.91 20.33
N THR A 67 -10.87 9.39 20.98
CA THR A 67 -9.85 8.52 20.38
C THR A 67 -10.43 7.20 19.88
N LYS A 68 -11.46 6.64 20.54
CA LYS A 68 -12.13 5.43 20.08
C LYS A 68 -12.82 5.63 18.73
N LYS A 69 -13.49 6.76 18.52
CA LYS A 69 -14.08 7.12 17.22
C LYS A 69 -13.01 7.23 16.13
N ALA A 70 -11.91 7.94 16.41
CA ALA A 70 -10.79 8.07 15.48
C ALA A 70 -10.17 6.71 15.09
N SER A 71 -10.11 5.78 16.02
CA SER A 71 -9.58 4.43 15.80
C SER A 71 -10.46 3.61 14.84
N TRP A 72 -11.78 3.72 14.97
CA TRP A 72 -12.71 3.12 14.01
C TRP A 72 -12.51 3.66 12.59
N TYR A 73 -12.36 4.99 12.43
CA TYR A 73 -12.03 5.57 11.13
C TYR A 73 -10.69 5.06 10.59
N LEU A 74 -9.68 4.88 11.44
CA LEU A 74 -8.38 4.35 11.03
C LEU A 74 -8.48 2.89 10.54
N ILE A 75 -9.29 2.05 11.19
CA ILE A 75 -9.56 0.67 10.74
C ILE A 75 -10.26 0.69 9.38
N LEU A 76 -11.35 1.46 9.28
CA LEU A 76 -12.12 1.57 8.04
C LEU A 76 -11.23 2.04 6.88
N PHE A 77 -10.42 3.06 7.12
CA PHE A 77 -9.47 3.58 6.13
C PHE A 77 -8.42 2.53 5.73
N SER A 78 -7.88 1.77 6.69
CA SER A 78 -6.89 0.71 6.42
C SER A 78 -7.50 -0.43 5.58
N ILE A 79 -8.75 -0.81 5.85
CA ILE A 79 -9.50 -1.80 5.07
C ILE A 79 -9.77 -1.30 3.65
N LEU A 80 -10.19 -0.04 3.50
CA LEU A 80 -10.43 0.57 2.19
C LEU A 80 -9.16 0.57 1.35
N LEU A 81 -8.01 0.97 1.91
CA LEU A 81 -6.73 0.93 1.21
C LEU A 81 -6.36 -0.50 0.75
N TYR A 82 -6.56 -1.50 1.61
CA TYR A 82 -6.27 -2.88 1.26
C TYR A 82 -7.15 -3.41 0.12
N ILE A 83 -8.46 -3.16 0.19
CA ILE A 83 -9.41 -3.61 -0.84
C ILE A 83 -9.17 -2.87 -2.16
N SER A 84 -8.88 -1.57 -2.10
CA SER A 84 -8.59 -0.75 -3.28
C SER A 84 -7.27 -1.11 -3.95
N PHE A 85 -6.34 -1.77 -3.25
CA PHE A 85 -5.03 -2.10 -3.80
C PHE A 85 -5.11 -2.95 -5.08
N SER A 86 -5.84 -4.06 -5.06
CA SER A 86 -5.95 -4.96 -6.22
C SER A 86 -6.50 -4.26 -7.48
N PRO A 87 -7.68 -3.60 -7.46
CA PRO A 87 -8.20 -2.95 -8.66
C PRO A 87 -7.33 -1.80 -9.15
N LEU A 88 -6.75 -1.00 -8.24
CA LEU A 88 -5.86 0.11 -8.64
C LEU A 88 -4.53 -0.40 -9.18
N HIS A 89 -4.01 -1.52 -8.67
CA HIS A 89 -2.81 -2.14 -9.19
C HIS A 89 -3.03 -2.66 -10.63
N HIS A 90 -4.17 -3.28 -10.90
CA HIS A 90 -4.55 -3.66 -12.27
C HIS A 90 -4.70 -2.44 -13.20
N LEU A 91 -5.27 -1.36 -12.70
CA LEU A 91 -5.41 -0.11 -13.46
C LEU A 91 -4.04 0.51 -13.75
N ALA A 92 -3.14 0.56 -12.77
CA ALA A 92 -1.77 1.04 -12.93
C ALA A 92 -1.01 0.19 -13.96
N ALA A 93 -1.17 -1.14 -13.92
CA ALA A 93 -0.57 -2.04 -14.89
C ALA A 93 -1.06 -1.74 -16.33
N LYS A 94 -2.37 -1.48 -16.51
CA LYS A 94 -2.90 -1.06 -17.82
C LYS A 94 -2.33 0.28 -18.29
N LEU A 95 -2.19 1.24 -17.38
CA LEU A 95 -1.63 2.56 -17.70
C LEU A 95 -0.18 2.46 -18.17
N SER A 96 0.59 1.52 -17.62
CA SER A 96 2.00 1.32 -17.96
C SER A 96 2.25 0.84 -19.40
N TYR A 97 1.21 0.41 -20.13
CA TYR A 97 1.30 0.00 -21.54
C TYR A 97 0.89 1.11 -22.52
N PHE A 98 0.45 2.27 -22.02
CA PHE A 98 0.21 3.48 -22.81
C PHE A 98 1.47 4.33 -22.87
#